data_AF-A0A6N2AHP4-F1
#
_entry.id   AF-A0A6N2AHP4-F1
#
_cell.length_a   1.000
_cell.length_b   1.000
_cell.length_c   1.000
_cell.angle_alpha   90.00
_cell.angle_beta   90.00
_cell.angle_gamma   90.00
#
_symmetry.space_group_name_H-M   'P 1'
#
loop_
_entity.id
_entity.type
_entity.pdbx_description
1 polymer ?
#
loop_
_entity_poly.entity_id
_entity_poly.type
_entity_poly.pdbx_seq_one_letter_code
_entity_poly.pdbx_strand_id
1 'polypeptide(L)'
;MDSFKFLFVTLLIMFLLVPSQATGDIEINYDTSSDCVFTSNCKTRSDCAGPCRKLGILVGLCVPDPHPGGKLVCCCFNGKN
;
A
#
# COMPACT_ATOMS: atom_id res chain seq x y z
N MET A 1 49.73 -5.75 8.31
CA MET A 1 48.66 -5.62 7.27
C MET A 1 47.31 -6.09 7.81
N ASP A 2 47.13 -6.02 9.13
CA ASP A 2 46.09 -6.75 9.84
C ASP A 2 44.97 -5.80 10.28
N SER A 3 45.33 -4.55 10.60
CA SER A 3 44.40 -3.51 11.04
C SER A 3 43.37 -3.11 9.97
N PHE A 4 43.76 -3.07 8.68
CA PHE A 4 42.83 -2.77 7.58
C PHE A 4 41.77 -3.85 7.36
N LYS A 5 42.11 -5.14 7.57
CA LYS A 5 41.14 -6.23 7.46
C LYS A 5 40.09 -6.14 8.57
N PHE A 6 40.50 -5.82 9.79
CA PHE A 6 39.56 -5.62 10.89
C PHE A 6 38.64 -4.42 10.66
N LEU A 7 39.15 -3.33 10.09
CA LEU A 7 38.37 -2.13 9.76
C LEU A 7 37.31 -2.41 8.67
N PHE A 8 37.68 -3.22 7.67
CA PHE A 8 36.78 -3.56 6.57
C PHE A 8 35.62 -4.45 7.04
N VAL A 9 35.90 -5.42 7.93
CA VAL A 9 34.87 -6.30 8.50
C VAL A 9 33.90 -5.54 9.40
N THR A 10 34.40 -4.61 10.22
CA THR A 10 33.54 -3.77 11.08
C THR A 10 32.65 -2.83 10.27
N LEU A 11 33.14 -2.26 9.17
CA LEU A 11 32.32 -1.45 8.26
C LEU A 11 31.19 -2.27 7.62
N LEU A 12 31.47 -3.49 7.14
CA LEU A 12 30.45 -4.35 6.54
C LEU A 12 29.33 -4.72 7.52
N ILE A 13 29.67 -4.98 8.79
CA ILE A 13 28.67 -5.30 9.83
C ILE A 13 27.79 -4.08 10.12
N MET A 14 28.35 -2.86 10.12
CA MET A 14 27.56 -1.63 10.28
C MET A 14 26.57 -1.40 9.13
N PHE A 15 26.94 -1.71 7.88
CA PHE A 15 26.03 -1.63 6.75
C PHE A 15 24.88 -2.65 6.80
N LEU A 16 25.12 -3.83 7.40
CA LEU A 16 24.08 -4.87 7.57
C LEU A 16 23.11 -4.57 8.73
N LEU A 17 23.48 -3.69 9.65
CA LEU A 17 22.62 -3.25 10.76
C LEU A 17 21.71 -2.08 10.40
N VAL A 18 21.77 -1.59 9.15
CA VAL A 18 20.73 -0.69 8.64
C VAL A 18 19.46 -1.53 8.51
N PRO A 19 18.41 -1.29 9.31
CA PRO A 19 17.14 -1.94 9.08
C PRO A 19 16.74 -1.56 7.65
N SER A 20 16.65 -2.57 6.78
CA SER A 20 15.97 -2.43 5.50
C SER A 20 14.51 -2.15 5.83
N GLN A 21 14.18 -0.89 6.13
CA GLN A 21 12.83 -0.37 6.05
C GLN A 21 12.47 -0.24 4.57
N ALA A 22 12.51 -1.38 3.89
CA ALA A 22 11.79 -1.65 2.66
C ALA A 22 10.40 -2.22 3.00
N THR A 23 9.94 -2.06 4.25
CA THR A 23 8.53 -1.80 4.45
C THR A 23 8.42 -0.31 4.16
N GLY A 24 8.03 0.03 2.93
CA GLY A 24 7.43 1.33 2.73
C GLY A 24 6.32 1.39 3.77
N ASP A 25 6.53 2.18 4.82
CA ASP A 25 5.48 2.93 5.45
C ASP A 25 4.80 3.67 4.30
N ILE A 26 3.88 2.97 3.63
CA ILE A 26 2.69 3.59 3.13
C ILE A 26 2.05 4.06 4.44
N GLU A 27 2.49 5.23 4.92
CA GLU A 27 1.55 6.18 5.48
C GLU A 27 0.45 6.18 4.44
N ILE A 28 -0.57 5.34 4.68
CA ILE A 28 -1.85 5.49 4.03
C ILE A 28 -2.27 6.80 4.65
N ASN A 29 -1.83 7.90 4.03
CA ASN A 29 -2.40 9.19 4.21
C ASN A 29 -3.87 8.90 3.97
N TYR A 30 -4.62 8.80 5.07
CA TYR A 30 -6.06 8.78 5.08
C TYR A 30 -6.48 10.19 4.68
N ASP A 31 -6.06 10.61 3.48
CA ASP A 31 -6.85 11.45 2.61
C ASP A 31 -8.10 10.62 2.35
N THR A 32 -8.96 10.72 3.34
CA THR A 32 -10.37 10.38 3.34
C THR A 32 -10.98 11.40 2.38
N SER A 33 -10.52 11.37 1.13
CA SER A 33 -11.14 12.02 0.01
C SER A 33 -12.52 11.42 0.01
N SER A 34 -13.47 12.28 0.34
CA SER A 34 -14.90 12.12 0.44
C SER A 34 -15.58 11.53 -0.82
N ASP A 35 -14.79 11.01 -1.76
CA ASP A 35 -15.18 10.53 -3.08
C ASP A 35 -15.16 9.01 -3.20
N CYS A 36 -14.77 8.29 -2.14
CA CYS A 36 -14.73 6.83 -2.15
C CYS A 36 -16.11 6.20 -1.85
N VAL A 37 -16.76 5.68 -2.88
CA VAL A 37 -17.98 4.87 -2.76
C VAL A 37 -17.60 3.40 -2.59
N PHE A 38 -17.79 2.87 -1.38
CA PHE A 38 -17.57 1.46 -1.08
C PHE A 38 -18.69 0.59 -1.63
N THR A 39 -18.34 -0.55 -2.25
CA THR A 39 -19.32 -1.44 -2.90
C THR A 39 -19.21 -2.89 -2.44
N SER A 40 -18.44 -3.72 -3.14
CA SER A 40 -18.31 -5.15 -2.89
C SER A 40 -16.95 -5.51 -2.30
N ASN A 41 -16.85 -6.68 -1.68
CA ASN A 41 -15.56 -7.28 -1.33
C ASN A 41 -14.71 -7.50 -2.58
N CYS A 42 -13.40 -7.42 -2.42
CA CYS A 42 -12.44 -7.66 -3.49
C CYS A 42 -11.24 -8.46 -2.98
N LYS A 43 -10.47 -9.03 -3.90
CA LYS A 43 -9.13 -9.57 -3.61
C LYS A 43 -8.07 -8.80 -4.39
N THR A 44 -8.43 -8.31 -5.56
CA THR A 44 -7.57 -7.59 -6.48
C THR A 44 -8.27 -6.34 -7.02
N ARG A 45 -7.50 -5.40 -7.55
CA ARG A 45 -8.03 -4.18 -8.18
C ARG A 45 -9.02 -4.47 -9.31
N SER A 46 -8.79 -5.53 -10.08
CA SER A 46 -9.62 -5.91 -11.23
C SER A 46 -11.05 -6.30 -10.82
N ASP A 47 -11.24 -6.81 -9.60
CA ASP A 47 -12.56 -7.18 -9.07
C ASP A 47 -13.48 -5.95 -8.97
N CYS A 48 -12.90 -4.76 -8.83
CA CYS A 48 -13.63 -3.50 -8.68
C CYS A 48 -14.04 -2.84 -10.00
N ALA A 49 -13.51 -3.30 -11.14
CA ALA A 49 -13.81 -2.71 -12.44
C ALA A 49 -15.30 -2.83 -12.80
N GLY A 50 -15.92 -3.99 -12.54
CA GLY A 50 -17.35 -4.20 -12.77
C GLY A 50 -18.25 -3.37 -11.84
N PRO A 51 -18.09 -3.51 -10.50
CA PRO A 51 -18.85 -2.75 -9.51
C PRO A 51 -18.78 -1.24 -9.71
N CYS A 52 -17.59 -0.68 -9.93
CA CYS A 52 -17.45 0.77 -10.11
C CYS A 52 -18.05 1.24 -11.44
N ARG A 53 -17.89 0.46 -12.53
CA ARG A 53 -18.48 0.80 -13.83
C ARG A 53 -20.00 0.83 -13.80
N LYS A 54 -20.64 0.00 -12.97
CA LYS A 54 -22.11 0.04 -12.75
C LYS A 54 -22.58 1.34 -12.10
N LEU A 55 -21.73 1.98 -11.31
CA LEU A 55 -22.00 3.28 -10.69
C LEU A 55 -21.69 4.47 -11.63
N GLY A 56 -21.23 4.22 -12.85
CA GLY A 56 -20.73 5.27 -13.75
C GLY A 56 -19.35 5.82 -13.37
N ILE A 57 -18.67 5.17 -12.42
CA ILE A 57 -17.35 5.54 -11.91
C ILE A 57 -16.28 4.68 -12.59
N LEU A 58 -15.19 5.30 -13.05
CA LEU A 58 -14.18 4.65 -13.90
C LEU A 58 -13.03 4.00 -13.12
N VAL A 59 -12.78 4.43 -11.88
CA VAL A 59 -11.62 3.98 -11.10
C VAL A 59 -12.09 3.26 -9.85
N GLY A 60 -11.64 2.01 -9.71
CA GLY A 60 -11.82 1.18 -8.53
C GLY A 60 -10.48 0.77 -7.94
N LEU A 61 -10.35 0.89 -6.62
CA LEU A 61 -9.24 0.36 -5.83
C LEU A 61 -9.75 -0.71 -4.87
N CYS A 62 -8.93 -1.72 -4.60
CA CYS A 62 -9.19 -2.72 -3.58
C CYS A 62 -8.42 -2.35 -2.33
N VAL A 63 -9.14 -1.89 -1.30
CA VAL A 63 -8.56 -1.31 -0.07
C VAL A 63 -9.12 -2.02 1.17
N PRO A 64 -8.44 -1.95 2.32
CA PRO A 64 -8.99 -2.45 3.58
C PRO A 64 -10.32 -1.79 3.93
N ASP A 65 -11.29 -2.59 4.38
CA ASP A 65 -12.56 -2.11 4.89
C ASP A 65 -12.33 -1.27 6.16
N PRO A 66 -12.88 -0.05 6.26
CA PRO A 66 -12.77 0.77 7.47
C PRO A 66 -13.47 0.14 8.68
N HIS A 67 -14.33 -0.88 8.49
CA HIS A 67 -14.98 -1.60 9.57
C HIS A 67 -14.10 -2.75 10.12
N PRO A 68 -14.20 -3.08 11.42
CA PRO A 68 -13.46 -4.20 12.01
C PRO A 68 -13.84 -5.51 11.32
N GLY A 69 -12.85 -6.16 10.70
CA GLY A 69 -13.08 -7.43 9.98
C GLY A 69 -11.98 -7.86 9.02
N GLY A 70 -11.00 -7.00 8.72
CA GLY A 70 -9.82 -7.37 7.92
C GLY A 70 -10.13 -7.78 6.48
N LYS A 71 -11.29 -7.37 5.95
CA LYS A 71 -11.70 -7.67 4.57
C LYS A 71 -11.27 -6.53 3.65
N LEU A 72 -10.99 -6.86 2.39
CA LEU A 72 -10.75 -5.86 1.36
C LEU A 72 -12.06 -5.57 0.63
N VAL A 73 -12.32 -4.30 0.38
CA VAL A 73 -13.52 -3.78 -0.29
C VAL A 73 -13.15 -2.83 -1.42
N CYS A 74 -14.01 -2.78 -2.42
CA CYS A 74 -13.86 -1.90 -3.57
C CYS A 74 -14.22 -0.47 -3.19
N CYS A 75 -13.23 0.41 -3.29
CA CYS A 75 -13.37 1.85 -3.24
C CYS A 75 -13.48 2.41 -4.67
N CYS A 76 -14.65 2.93 -5.03
CA CYS A 76 -14.91 3.55 -6.32
C CYS A 76 -14.87 5.07 -6.21
N PHE A 77 -14.02 5.75 -6.97
CA PHE A 77 -13.93 7.21 -6.97
C PHE A 77 -13.79 7.76 -8.40
N ASN A 78 -14.31 8.96 -8.62
CA ASN A 78 -14.27 9.59 -9.92
C ASN A 78 -12.87 10.19 -10.16
N GLY A 79 -12.02 9.52 -10.92
CA GLY A 79 -10.67 9.99 -11.27
C GLY A 79 -10.63 11.19 -12.23
N LYS A 80 -11.73 11.94 -12.36
CA LYS A 80 -11.83 13.15 -13.18
C LYS A 80 -11.49 14.35 -12.29
N ASN A 81 -10.20 14.65 -12.19
CA ASN A 81 -9.72 15.96 -11.78
C ASN A 81 -9.14 16.66 -13.02
#